data_AF-A0A6N4TI17-F1
#
_entry.id   AF-A0A6N4TI17-F1
#
_cell.length_a   1.000
_cell.length_b   1.000
_cell.length_c   1.000
_cell.angle_alpha   90.00
_cell.angle_beta   90.00
_cell.angle_gamma   90.00
#
_symmetry.space_group_name_H-M   'P 1'
#
loop_
_entity.id
_entity.type
_entity.pdbx_description
1 polymer ?
#
loop_
_entity_poly.entity_id
_entity_poly.type
_entity_poly.pdbx_seq_one_letter_code
_entity_poly.pdbx_strand_id
1 'polypeptide(L)'
;MHAKFSMIGRIGSEFKKRSIEKGGFISFSIAVERPYRNAEGKRPVDFFECKASGNCMQILENYAGKGDLIFVEGRQQVNKWVSDGQPKAMVVFNVHSVELLGKKKEHSIPDTPSSYSEEGIEDDKLSSYVPEDMDYQN
;
A
#
# COMPACT_ATOMS: atom_id res chain seq x y z
N MET A 1 -20.86 -6.48 -24.66
CA MET A 1 -20.25 -5.35 -23.91
C MET A 1 -19.64 -5.92 -22.64
N HIS A 2 -18.33 -5.75 -22.44
CA HIS A 2 -17.61 -6.30 -21.28
C HIS A 2 -17.06 -5.15 -20.44
N ALA A 3 -17.37 -5.14 -19.14
CA ALA A 3 -16.82 -4.17 -18.21
C ALA A 3 -15.60 -4.81 -17.49
N LYS A 4 -14.41 -4.29 -17.77
CA LYS A 4 -13.13 -4.76 -17.23
C LYS A 4 -12.42 -3.63 -16.48
N PHE A 5 -11.72 -3.97 -15.41
CA PHE A 5 -10.82 -3.06 -14.70
C PHE A 5 -9.45 -3.73 -14.48
N SER A 6 -8.42 -2.90 -14.35
CA SER A 6 -7.10 -3.29 -13.84
C SER A 6 -6.61 -2.22 -12.87
N MET A 7 -6.07 -2.63 -11.72
CA MET A 7 -5.54 -1.71 -10.71
C MET A 7 -4.28 -2.28 -10.07
N ILE A 8 -3.34 -1.39 -9.76
CA ILE A 8 -2.21 -1.67 -8.87
C ILE A 8 -2.42 -0.79 -7.63
N GLY A 9 -2.41 -1.40 -6.46
CA GLY A 9 -2.62 -0.68 -5.22
C GLY A 9 -2.33 -1.53 -3.99
N ARG A 10 -2.46 -0.93 -2.82
CA ARG A 10 -2.25 -1.62 -1.55
C ARG A 10 -3.56 -2.08 -0.93
N ILE A 11 -3.58 -3.24 -0.30
CA ILE A 11 -4.75 -3.69 0.46
C ILE A 11 -4.99 -2.71 1.62
N GLY A 12 -6.09 -1.97 1.59
CA GLY A 12 -6.41 -0.90 2.54
C GLY A 12 -7.10 -1.37 3.82
N SER A 13 -7.69 -2.58 3.80
CA SER A 13 -8.48 -3.12 4.91
C SER A 13 -8.16 -4.59 5.15
N GLU A 14 -8.45 -5.08 6.36
CA GLU A 14 -8.47 -6.52 6.63
C GLU A 14 -9.48 -7.25 5.75
N PHE A 15 -9.21 -8.53 5.44
CA PHE A 15 -10.12 -9.37 4.68
C PHE A 15 -11.34 -9.75 5.49
N LYS A 16 -12.53 -9.44 4.97
CA LYS A 16 -13.81 -9.87 5.54
C LYS A 16 -14.32 -11.09 4.79
N LYS A 17 -14.13 -12.28 5.36
CA LYS A 17 -14.61 -13.55 4.79
C LYS A 17 -16.11 -13.68 4.98
N ARG A 18 -16.83 -13.99 3.90
CA ARG A 18 -18.24 -14.38 3.92
C ARG A 18 -18.41 -15.71 3.23
N SER A 19 -18.95 -16.68 3.98
CA SER A 19 -19.36 -17.97 3.45
C SER A 19 -20.85 -17.92 3.10
N ILE A 20 -21.23 -18.48 1.96
CA ILE A 20 -22.61 -18.67 1.50
C ILE A 20 -22.77 -20.14 1.07
N GLU A 21 -23.99 -20.68 1.08
CA GLU A 21 -24.23 -22.10 0.71
C GLU A 21 -23.67 -22.48 -0.67
N LYS A 22 -23.52 -21.51 -1.58
CA LYS A 22 -23.01 -21.69 -2.95
C LYS A 22 -21.56 -21.19 -3.15
N GLY A 23 -20.77 -21.05 -2.09
CA GLY A 23 -19.36 -20.66 -2.15
C GLY A 23 -18.97 -19.57 -1.15
N GLY A 24 -17.77 -19.00 -1.26
CA GLY A 24 -17.31 -17.94 -0.37
C GLY A 24 -16.67 -16.79 -1.14
N PHE A 25 -16.62 -15.63 -0.51
CA PHE A 25 -15.80 -14.51 -0.97
C PHE A 25 -15.17 -13.77 0.21
N ILE A 26 -14.04 -13.13 -0.04
CA ILE A 26 -13.47 -12.12 0.84
C ILE A 26 -13.75 -10.74 0.28
N SER A 27 -14.09 -9.79 1.15
CA SER A 27 -14.23 -8.37 0.80
C SER A 27 -13.06 -7.59 1.39
N PHE A 28 -12.55 -6.63 0.62
CA PHE A 28 -11.47 -5.74 1.03
C PHE A 28 -11.44 -4.48 0.18
N SER A 29 -10.81 -3.43 0.67
CA SER A 29 -10.52 -2.23 -0.11
C SER A 29 -9.13 -2.28 -0.72
N ILE A 30 -8.95 -1.72 -1.91
CA ILE A 30 -7.64 -1.39 -2.48
C ILE A 30 -7.46 0.12 -2.47
N ALA A 31 -6.37 0.56 -1.87
CA ALA A 31 -5.89 1.94 -1.88
C ALA A 31 -5.05 2.17 -3.15
N VAL A 32 -5.49 3.07 -4.02
CA VAL A 32 -4.80 3.47 -5.25
C VAL A 32 -4.49 4.95 -5.20
N GLU A 33 -3.22 5.29 -5.35
CA GLU A 33 -2.78 6.69 -5.44
C GLU A 33 -3.13 7.29 -6.79
N ARG A 34 -3.59 8.54 -6.79
CA ARG A 34 -3.80 9.30 -8.03
C ARG A 34 -2.45 9.69 -8.65
N PRO A 35 -2.36 9.78 -9.99
CA PRO A 35 -1.10 10.07 -10.67
C PRO A 35 -0.60 11.51 -10.44
N TYR A 36 -1.42 12.39 -9.88
CA TYR A 36 -1.12 13.80 -9.62
C TYR A 36 -1.09 14.13 -8.12
N ARG A 37 -0.41 15.23 -7.77
CA ARG A 37 -0.40 15.80 -6.43
C ARG A 37 -1.51 16.85 -6.29
N ASN A 38 -2.06 17.00 -5.09
CA ASN A 38 -2.98 18.09 -4.74
C ASN A 38 -2.19 19.38 -4.42
N ALA A 39 -2.91 20.45 -4.06
CA ALA A 39 -2.31 21.74 -3.71
C ALA A 39 -1.34 21.66 -2.50
N GLU A 40 -1.48 20.65 -1.64
CA GLU A 40 -0.59 20.40 -0.50
C GLU A 40 0.65 19.56 -0.87
N GLY A 41 0.82 19.20 -2.14
CA GLY A 41 1.92 18.36 -2.59
C GLY A 41 1.77 16.86 -2.27
N LYS A 42 0.61 16.42 -1.75
CA LYS A 42 0.32 15.00 -1.44
C LYS A 42 -0.35 14.31 -2.62
N ARG A 43 -0.16 13.00 -2.77
CA ARG A 43 -0.92 12.17 -3.71
C ARG A 43 -2.22 11.72 -3.04
N PRO A 44 -3.41 12.15 -3.52
CA PRO A 44 -4.67 11.63 -3.00
C PRO A 44 -4.80 10.12 -3.25
N VAL A 45 -5.55 9.44 -2.39
CA VAL A 45 -5.77 7.99 -2.46
C VAL A 45 -7.26 7.72 -2.59
N ASP A 46 -7.61 6.91 -3.59
CA ASP A 46 -8.96 6.36 -3.74
C ASP A 46 -9.02 4.94 -3.18
N PHE A 47 -10.12 4.59 -2.53
CA PHE A 47 -10.37 3.26 -1.98
C PHE A 47 -11.47 2.56 -2.79
N PHE A 48 -11.12 1.40 -3.36
CA PHE A 48 -12.02 0.62 -4.19
C PHE A 48 -12.43 -0.69 -3.50
N GLU A 49 -13.73 -0.89 -3.32
CA GLU A 49 -14.26 -2.10 -2.69
C GLU A 49 -14.20 -3.30 -3.66
N CYS A 50 -13.42 -4.29 -3.28
CA CYS A 50 -13.14 -5.49 -4.04
C CYS A 50 -13.75 -6.73 -3.39
N LYS A 51 -14.17 -7.68 -4.23
CA LYS A 51 -14.58 -9.03 -3.83
C LYS A 51 -13.79 -10.06 -4.61
N ALA A 52 -13.12 -10.96 -3.90
CA ALA A 52 -12.42 -12.10 -4.49
C ALA A 52 -13.08 -13.40 -4.04
N SER A 53 -13.24 -14.35 -4.96
CA SER A 53 -13.77 -15.69 -4.72
C SER A 53 -12.87 -16.74 -5.36
N GLY A 54 -13.14 -18.02 -5.09
CA GLY A 54 -12.40 -19.14 -5.69
C GLY A 54 -10.89 -19.07 -5.45
N ASN A 55 -10.11 -19.26 -6.51
CA ASN A 55 -8.65 -19.27 -6.43
C ASN A 55 -8.06 -17.92 -5.94
N CYS A 56 -8.62 -16.78 -6.37
CA CYS A 56 -8.15 -15.47 -5.93
C CYS A 56 -8.31 -15.30 -4.42
N MET A 57 -9.42 -15.78 -3.86
CA MET A 57 -9.63 -15.79 -2.41
C MET A 57 -8.57 -16.62 -1.69
N GLN A 58 -8.28 -17.83 -2.18
CA GLN A 58 -7.27 -18.71 -1.56
C GLN A 58 -5.88 -18.08 -1.60
N ILE A 59 -5.49 -17.48 -2.73
CA ILE A 59 -4.21 -16.77 -2.86
C ILE A 59 -4.12 -15.62 -1.85
N LEU A 60 -5.16 -14.79 -1.77
CA LEU A 60 -5.18 -13.63 -0.89
C LEU A 60 -5.17 -14.04 0.59
N GLU A 61 -5.96 -15.04 0.99
CA GLU A 61 -6.00 -15.53 2.37
C GLU A 61 -4.66 -16.12 2.83
N ASN A 62 -3.96 -16.83 1.95
CA ASN A 62 -2.73 -17.52 2.31
C ASN A 62 -1.48 -16.63 2.20
N TYR A 63 -1.48 -15.66 1.29
CA TYR A 63 -0.26 -14.98 0.87
C TYR A 63 -0.35 -13.46 0.84
N ALA A 64 -1.46 -12.85 1.22
CA ALA A 64 -1.59 -11.40 1.28
C ALA A 64 -2.20 -10.94 2.61
N GLY A 65 -2.01 -9.67 2.94
CA GLY A 65 -2.61 -9.02 4.10
C GLY A 65 -2.71 -7.52 3.91
N LYS A 66 -3.28 -6.83 4.90
CA LYS A 66 -3.39 -5.36 4.87
C LYS A 66 -2.03 -4.70 4.66
N GLY A 67 -1.97 -3.79 3.70
CA GLY A 67 -0.80 -3.02 3.33
C GLY A 67 0.06 -3.64 2.22
N ASP A 68 -0.16 -4.91 1.86
CA ASP A 68 0.55 -5.55 0.76
C ASP A 68 0.17 -4.92 -0.59
N LEU A 69 1.15 -4.79 -1.48
CA LEU A 69 0.99 -4.29 -2.83
C LEU A 69 0.56 -5.43 -3.75
N ILE A 70 -0.55 -5.23 -4.46
CA ILE A 70 -1.13 -6.21 -5.36
C ILE A 70 -1.54 -5.57 -6.69
N PHE A 71 -1.50 -6.36 -7.75
CA PHE A 71 -2.24 -6.10 -8.99
C PHE A 71 -3.54 -6.90 -8.97
N VAL A 72 -4.63 -6.30 -9.44
CA VAL A 72 -5.92 -6.99 -9.59
C VAL A 72 -6.55 -6.68 -10.93
N GLU A 73 -7.22 -7.68 -11.48
CA GLU A 73 -8.06 -7.55 -12.66
C GLU A 73 -9.43 -8.19 -12.40
N GLY A 74 -10.48 -7.64 -13.02
CA GLY A 74 -11.78 -8.29 -13.00
C GLY A 74 -12.87 -7.47 -13.64
N ARG A 75 -14.10 -7.58 -13.11
CA ARG A 75 -15.27 -6.86 -13.58
C ARG A 75 -15.87 -5.93 -12.51
N GLN A 76 -16.29 -4.76 -12.94
CA GLN A 76 -17.06 -3.84 -12.10
C GLN A 76 -18.55 -4.14 -12.18
N GLN A 77 -19.25 -4.08 -11.05
CA GLN A 77 -20.69 -4.25 -10.95
C GLN A 77 -21.29 -3.16 -10.09
N VAL A 78 -22.38 -2.54 -10.54
CA VAL A 78 -23.15 -1.63 -9.69
C VAL A 78 -24.14 -2.45 -8.88
N ASN A 79 -23.92 -2.50 -7.56
CA ASN A 79 -24.89 -3.05 -6.64
C ASN A 79 -25.88 -1.95 -6.23
N LYS A 80 -27.18 -2.21 -6.35
CA LYS A 80 -28.24 -1.27 -5.96
C LYS A 80 -29.10 -1.91 -4.88
N TRP A 81 -29.41 -1.17 -3.83
CA TRP A 81 -30.28 -1.63 -2.74
C TRP A 81 -31.00 -0.44 -2.11
N VAL A 82 -32.02 -0.71 -1.29
CA VAL A 82 -32.70 0.32 -0.50
C VAL A 82 -32.23 0.20 0.95
N SER A 83 -31.91 1.32 1.56
CA SER A 83 -31.54 1.42 2.98
C SER A 83 -32.17 2.70 3.52
N ASP A 84 -32.88 2.59 4.64
CA ASP A 84 -33.55 3.73 5.29
C ASP A 84 -34.57 4.42 4.37
N GLY A 85 -35.25 3.64 3.52
CA GLY A 85 -36.20 4.14 2.52
C GLY A 85 -35.57 4.85 1.32
N GLN A 86 -34.24 4.99 1.26
CA GLN A 86 -33.55 5.66 0.16
C GLN A 86 -32.81 4.66 -0.75
N PRO A 87 -32.85 4.84 -2.09
CA PRO A 87 -32.06 4.03 -3.00
C PRO A 87 -30.56 4.36 -2.85
N LYS A 88 -29.76 3.33 -2.62
CA LYS A 88 -28.29 3.39 -2.57
C LYS A 88 -27.70 2.58 -3.71
N ALA A 89 -26.55 3.04 -4.22
CA ALA A 89 -25.79 2.35 -5.24
C ALA A 89 -24.30 2.38 -4.89
N MET A 90 -23.61 1.29 -5.15
CA MET A 90 -22.17 1.18 -4.96
C MET A 90 -21.55 0.34 -6.06
N VAL A 91 -20.42 0.80 -6.58
CA VAL A 91 -19.61 0.02 -7.50
C VAL A 91 -18.79 -0.97 -6.68
N VAL A 92 -18.87 -2.25 -7.06
CA VAL A 92 -18.10 -3.34 -6.47
C VAL A 92 -17.24 -3.97 -7.55
N PHE A 93 -15.97 -4.18 -7.24
CA PHE A 93 -14.98 -4.76 -8.15
C PHE A 93 -14.83 -6.25 -7.86
N ASN A 94 -15.40 -7.09 -8.73
CA ASN A 94 -15.27 -8.54 -8.61
C ASN A 94 -13.95 -8.96 -9.26
N VAL A 95 -13.01 -9.43 -8.45
CA VAL A 95 -11.65 -9.79 -8.83
C VAL A 95 -11.64 -11.21 -9.43
N HIS A 96 -11.03 -11.35 -10.59
CA HIS A 96 -10.84 -12.64 -11.27
C HIS A 96 -9.36 -13.02 -11.44
N SER A 97 -8.45 -12.05 -11.35
CA SER A 97 -6.99 -12.28 -11.33
C SER A 97 -6.33 -11.40 -10.27
N VAL A 98 -5.31 -11.94 -9.62
CA VAL A 98 -4.49 -11.23 -8.63
C VAL A 98 -3.03 -11.60 -8.79
N GLU A 99 -2.15 -10.60 -8.71
CA GLU A 99 -0.70 -10.80 -8.60
C GLU A 99 -0.18 -10.10 -7.36
N LEU A 100 0.72 -10.77 -6.64
CA LEU A 100 1.35 -10.25 -5.43
C LEU A 100 2.63 -9.52 -5.85
N LEU A 101 2.71 -8.22 -5.58
CA LEU A 101 3.81 -7.38 -6.05
C LEU A 101 4.80 -6.99 -4.94
N GLY A 102 4.37 -7.03 -3.68
CA GLY A 102 5.28 -6.76 -2.57
C GLY A 102 4.60 -6.72 -1.21
N LYS A 103 5.36 -7.07 -0.17
CA LYS A 103 4.89 -6.99 1.21
C LYS A 103 4.93 -5.57 1.76
N LYS A 104 4.07 -5.27 2.71
CA LYS A 104 4.25 -4.10 3.58
C LYS A 104 5.62 -4.21 4.25
N LYS A 105 6.50 -3.22 4.05
CA LYS A 105 7.75 -3.14 4.81
C LYS A 105 7.39 -2.82 6.26
N GLU A 106 7.65 -3.75 7.17
CA GLU A 106 7.68 -3.42 8.59
C GLU A 106 9.00 -2.71 8.87
N HIS A 107 8.93 -1.47 9.34
CA HIS A 107 10.05 -0.87 10.06
C HIS A 107 10.07 -1.55 11.44
N SER A 108 10.67 -2.73 11.53
CA SER A 108 11.16 -3.21 12.82
C SER A 108 12.31 -2.29 13.20
N ILE A 109 12.08 -1.41 14.17
CA ILE A 109 13.18 -0.81 14.92
C ILE A 109 13.78 -2.00 15.68
N PRO A 110 15.03 -2.42 15.42
CA PRO A 110 15.67 -3.39 16.29
C PRO A 110 15.81 -2.71 17.65
N ASP A 111 15.17 -3.25 18.69
CA ASP A 111 15.49 -2.92 20.08
C ASP A 111 16.93 -3.34 20.36
N THR A 112 17.88 -2.52 19.91
CA THR A 112 19.28 -2.62 20.30
C THR A 112 19.45 -1.57 21.39
N PRO A 113 19.69 -1.96 22.66
CA PRO A 113 20.07 -0.98 23.66
C PRO A 113 21.41 -0.38 23.24
N SER A 114 21.34 0.86 22.78
CA SER A 114 22.49 1.71 22.48
C SER A 114 23.17 2.07 23.80
N SER A 115 24.15 1.28 24.21
CA SER A 115 25.21 1.74 25.13
C SER A 115 26.32 2.37 24.30
N TYR A 116 26.11 3.60 23.85
CA TYR A 116 27.22 4.48 23.47
C TYR A 116 27.56 5.31 24.70
N SER A 117 28.73 5.07 25.27
CA SER A 117 29.35 5.98 26.23
C SER A 117 29.72 7.26 25.49
N GLU A 118 29.21 8.40 25.97
CA GLU A 118 29.74 9.71 25.63
C GLU A 118 31.16 9.82 26.21
N GLU A 119 32.18 9.65 25.38
CA GLU A 119 33.47 10.30 25.64
C GLU A 119 33.45 11.65 24.92
N GLY A 120 33.41 12.73 25.69
CA GLY A 120 33.46 14.10 25.19
C GLY A 120 34.79 14.37 24.51
N ILE A 121 34.74 14.81 23.25
CA ILE A 121 35.88 15.36 22.53
C ILE A 121 35.81 16.88 22.69
N GLU A 122 36.85 17.47 23.31
CA GLU A 122 37.02 18.91 23.45
C GLU A 122 37.31 19.58 22.09
N ASP A 123 36.60 20.68 21.82
CA ASP A 123 36.42 21.34 20.52
C ASP A 123 37.54 22.33 20.10
N ASP A 124 38.78 22.22 20.61
CA ASP A 124 39.75 23.34 20.52
C ASP A 124 40.94 23.19 19.54
N LYS A 125 40.95 22.24 18.58
CA LYS A 125 42.08 22.16 17.61
C LYS A 125 41.72 21.80 16.17
N LEU A 126 40.82 22.58 15.55
CA LEU A 126 40.52 22.45 14.12
C LEU A 126 40.67 23.78 13.34
N SER A 127 41.71 24.59 13.62
CA SER A 127 41.93 25.86 12.89
C SER A 127 43.28 26.04 12.20
N SER A 128 44.17 25.04 12.17
CA SER A 128 45.52 25.25 11.59
C SER A 128 45.95 24.33 10.46
N TYR A 129 45.07 23.52 9.86
CA TYR A 129 45.45 22.75 8.69
C TYR A 129 45.32 23.57 7.41
N VAL A 130 46.39 24.31 7.07
CA VAL A 130 46.59 24.89 5.73
C VAL A 130 47.48 23.91 4.96
N PRO A 131 47.00 23.26 3.89
CA PRO A 131 47.86 22.46 3.04
C PRO A 131 48.86 23.39 2.32
N GLU A 132 50.14 23.25 2.65
CA GLU A 132 51.23 23.79 1.84
C GLU A 132 51.31 22.95 0.53
N ASP A 133 51.55 23.61 -0.60
CA ASP A 133 51.90 23.02 -1.90
C ASP A 133 50.76 22.70 -2.89
N MET A 134 49.99 23.72 -3.30
CA MET A 134 49.33 23.75 -4.61
C MET A 134 49.89 24.90 -5.46
N ASP A 135 51.07 24.67 -6.04
CA ASP A 135 51.64 25.51 -7.08
C ASP A 135 50.79 25.44 -8.35
N TYR A 136 49.99 26.48 -8.59
CA TYR A 136 49.36 26.73 -9.88
C TYR A 136 50.39 27.41 -10.80
N GLN A 137 50.98 26.66 -11.73
CA GLN A 137 51.71 27.25 -12.87
C GLN A 137 50.74 27.53 -14.03
N ASN A 138 50.89 28.75 -14.57
CA ASN A 138 50.14 29.40 -15.66
C ASN A 138 50.02 28.60 -16.96
#